data_AF-A0A2E9R0D9-F1
#
_entry.id   AF-A0A2E9R0D9-F1
#
_cell.length_a   1.000
_cell.length_b   1.000
_cell.length_c   1.000
_cell.angle_alpha   90.00
_cell.angle_beta   90.00
_cell.angle_gamma   90.00
#
_symmetry.space_group_name_H-M   'P 1'
#
loop_
_entity.id
_entity.type
_entity.pdbx_description
1 polymer ?
#
loop_
_entity_poly.entity_id
_entity_poly.type
_entity_poly.pdbx_seq_one_letter_code
_entity_poly.pdbx_strand_id
1 'polypeptide(L)'
;MSDNILSDRITLEAGCTNALLWRYTPPDDASFDDIGAKLIKAGFSDITEQLWLRLFLHPDEHRIVYIPKTNRIQLRIHYLTPPEQRPQMASHIADCITKALAS
;
A
#
# COMPACT_ATOMS: atom_id res chain seq x y z
N MET A 1 -20.06 -0.26 8.45
CA MET A 1 -19.35 -0.50 9.74
C MET A 1 -17.95 -1.07 9.49
N SER A 2 -17.30 -0.74 8.37
CA SER A 2 -16.01 -1.35 7.96
C SER A 2 -14.83 -0.37 8.01
N ASP A 3 -15.11 0.92 8.21
CA ASP A 3 -14.10 1.99 8.06
C ASP A 3 -13.09 2.03 9.21
N ASN A 4 -13.43 1.47 10.38
CA ASN A 4 -12.57 1.57 11.58
C ASN A 4 -11.38 0.61 11.55
N ILE A 5 -11.51 -0.57 10.92
CA ILE A 5 -10.47 -1.62 10.99
C ILE A 5 -9.27 -1.30 10.09
N LEU A 6 -9.51 -0.62 8.96
CA LEU A 6 -8.45 -0.20 8.05
C LEU A 6 -7.64 0.98 8.61
N SER A 7 -8.29 1.87 9.38
CA SER A 7 -7.63 3.00 10.04
C SER A 7 -6.50 2.54 10.97
N ASP A 8 -6.71 1.45 11.73
CA ASP A 8 -5.72 0.92 12.67
C ASP A 8 -4.55 0.18 11.98
N ARG A 9 -4.69 -0.13 10.69
CA ARG A 9 -3.71 -0.86 9.90
C ARG A 9 -2.82 0.03 9.06
N ILE A 10 -3.09 1.33 9.01
CA ILE A 10 -2.22 2.32 8.38
C ILE A 10 -1.61 3.24 9.42
N THR A 11 -0.31 3.46 9.34
CA THR A 11 0.38 4.41 10.23
C THR A 11 1.26 5.34 9.42
N LEU A 12 1.21 6.63 9.70
CA LEU A 12 2.12 7.57 9.07
C LEU A 12 3.56 7.25 9.52
N GLU A 13 4.51 7.14 8.58
CA GLU A 13 5.90 6.86 8.95
C GLU A 13 6.50 8.03 9.74
N ALA A 14 7.20 7.69 10.83
CA ALA A 14 7.85 8.65 11.69
C ALA A 14 8.81 9.55 10.88
N GLY A 15 8.72 10.87 11.10
CA GLY A 15 9.53 11.86 10.40
C GLY A 15 9.02 12.28 9.02
N CYS A 16 7.91 11.71 8.52
CA CYS A 16 7.29 12.16 7.27
C CYS A 16 6.42 13.41 7.50
N THR A 17 7.03 14.59 7.46
CA THR A 17 6.35 15.88 7.68
C THR A 17 5.22 16.18 6.69
N ASN A 18 5.33 15.69 5.46
CA ASN A 18 4.36 15.94 4.39
C ASN A 18 3.27 14.87 4.27
N ALA A 19 3.22 13.89 5.16
CA ALA A 19 2.22 12.82 5.09
C ALA A 19 2.18 12.05 3.75
N LEU A 20 3.33 11.91 3.08
CA LEU A 20 3.46 11.20 1.79
C LEU A 20 3.87 9.74 1.94
N LEU A 21 4.32 9.31 3.12
CA LEU A 21 4.82 7.96 3.36
C LEU A 21 4.09 7.32 4.53
N TRP A 22 3.38 6.23 4.24
CA TRP A 22 2.59 5.48 5.21
C TRP A 22 3.05 4.03 5.24
N ARG A 23 2.94 3.41 6.40
CA ARG A 23 3.05 1.97 6.57
C ARG A 23 1.66 1.37 6.48
N TYR A 24 1.56 0.24 5.81
CA TYR A 24 0.40 -0.62 5.88
C TYR A 24 0.78 -1.95 6.54
N THR A 25 -0.04 -2.39 7.50
CA THR A 25 0.06 -3.66 8.20
C THR A 25 -1.07 -4.58 7.74
N PRO A 26 -0.78 -5.56 6.86
CA PRO A 26 -1.78 -6.49 6.37
C PRO A 26 -2.44 -7.31 7.49
N PRO A 27 -3.66 -7.85 7.27
CA PRO A 27 -4.27 -8.87 8.13
C PRO A 27 -3.34 -10.06 8.39
N ASP A 28 -3.46 -10.68 9.56
CA ASP A 28 -2.60 -11.80 9.97
C ASP A 28 -2.81 -13.04 9.08
N ASP A 29 -3.99 -13.15 8.46
CA ASP A 29 -4.37 -14.18 7.50
C ASP A 29 -4.05 -13.80 6.05
N ALA A 30 -3.44 -12.64 5.80
CA ALA A 30 -3.08 -12.23 4.45
C ALA A 30 -2.01 -13.15 3.86
N SER A 31 -2.32 -13.75 2.70
CA SER A 31 -1.35 -14.54 1.94
C SER A 31 -0.57 -13.65 0.97
N PHE A 32 0.74 -13.58 1.19
CA PHE A 32 1.70 -12.88 0.32
C PHE A 32 2.19 -13.74 -0.86
N ASP A 33 1.73 -14.98 -0.95
CA ASP A 33 2.01 -15.84 -2.10
C ASP A 33 1.43 -15.18 -3.35
N ASP A 34 2.25 -15.11 -4.39
CA ASP A 34 1.90 -14.46 -5.66
C ASP A 34 1.38 -13.02 -5.52
N ILE A 35 1.79 -12.28 -4.47
CA ILE A 35 1.36 -10.89 -4.23
C ILE A 35 1.45 -10.01 -5.48
N GLY A 36 2.49 -10.19 -6.30
CA GLY A 36 2.61 -9.46 -7.56
C GLY A 36 1.48 -9.76 -8.53
N ALA A 37 1.14 -11.03 -8.73
CA ALA A 37 0.01 -11.40 -9.59
C ALA A 37 -1.32 -10.91 -9.02
N LYS A 38 -1.51 -11.00 -7.70
CA LYS A 38 -2.71 -10.47 -7.02
C LYS A 38 -2.86 -8.97 -7.20
N LEU A 39 -1.79 -8.19 -7.02
CA LEU A 39 -1.81 -6.74 -7.23
C LEU A 39 -2.00 -6.36 -8.70
N ILE A 40 -1.38 -7.09 -9.64
CA ILE A 40 -1.60 -6.88 -11.08
C ILE A 40 -3.07 -7.12 -11.45
N LYS A 41 -3.67 -8.21 -10.94
CA LYS A 41 -5.11 -8.51 -11.13
C LYS A 41 -6.00 -7.41 -10.53
N ALA A 42 -5.56 -6.75 -9.47
CA ALA A 42 -6.24 -5.61 -8.85
C ALA A 42 -6.01 -4.27 -9.59
N GLY A 43 -5.30 -4.27 -10.73
CA GLY A 43 -5.10 -3.08 -11.57
C GLY A 43 -3.80 -2.31 -11.30
N PHE A 44 -2.92 -2.83 -10.45
CA PHE A 44 -1.62 -2.21 -10.20
C PHE A 44 -0.63 -2.60 -11.29
N SER A 45 0.28 -1.70 -11.63
CA SER A 45 1.38 -2.01 -12.56
C SER A 45 2.64 -2.40 -11.80
N ASP A 46 3.25 -3.53 -12.13
CA ASP A 46 4.57 -3.89 -11.60
C ASP A 46 5.65 -3.06 -12.32
N ILE A 47 6.38 -2.26 -11.54
CA ILE A 47 7.48 -1.41 -12.00
C ILE A 47 8.76 -1.75 -11.22
N THR A 48 8.88 -2.99 -10.77
CA THR A 48 10.03 -3.47 -10.00
C THR A 48 11.29 -3.50 -10.86
N GLU A 49 12.32 -2.76 -10.44
CA GLU A 49 13.65 -2.77 -11.07
C GLU A 49 14.71 -3.51 -10.23
N GLN A 50 14.40 -3.81 -8.96
CA GLN A 50 15.35 -4.32 -7.97
C GLN A 50 14.88 -5.67 -7.41
N LEU A 51 15.81 -6.59 -7.14
CA LEU A 51 15.45 -7.95 -6.68
C LEU A 51 15.04 -8.03 -5.20
N TRP A 52 15.46 -7.07 -4.35
CA TRP A 52 15.24 -7.12 -2.90
C TRP A 52 13.91 -6.51 -2.42
N LEU A 53 13.17 -5.87 -3.31
CA LEU A 53 11.87 -5.25 -3.06
C LEU A 53 11.01 -5.38 -4.30
N ARG A 54 9.69 -5.25 -4.15
CA ARG A 54 8.78 -5.10 -5.29
C ARG A 54 8.14 -3.73 -5.26
N LEU A 55 8.03 -3.10 -6.42
CA LEU A 55 7.46 -1.78 -6.60
C LEU A 55 6.24 -1.89 -7.51
N PHE A 56 5.11 -1.41 -7.02
CA PHE A 56 3.87 -1.36 -7.79
C PHE A 56 3.37 0.07 -7.90
N LEU A 57 2.71 0.39 -9.02
CA LEU A 57 2.05 1.65 -9.28
C LEU A 57 0.54 1.46 -9.19
N HIS A 58 -0.12 2.21 -8.32
CA HIS A 58 -1.58 2.34 -8.26
C HIS A 58 -2.07 3.08 -9.52
N PRO A 59 -3.31 2.83 -9.99
CA PRO A 59 -3.91 3.60 -11.08
C PRO A 59 -3.85 5.13 -10.90
N ASP A 60 -3.92 5.60 -9.65
CA ASP A 60 -3.81 7.03 -9.29
C ASP A 60 -2.35 7.50 -9.07
N GLU A 61 -1.37 6.83 -9.71
CA GLU A 61 0.06 7.17 -9.70
C GLU A 61 0.77 7.07 -8.33
N HIS A 62 0.14 6.46 -7.33
CA HIS A 62 0.73 6.18 -6.02
C HIS A 62 1.65 4.96 -6.08
N ARG A 63 2.73 4.95 -5.29
CA ARG A 63 3.68 3.84 -5.30
C ARG A 63 3.52 2.96 -4.07
N ILE A 64 3.59 1.67 -4.29
CA ILE A 64 3.51 0.64 -3.25
C ILE A 64 4.85 -0.07 -3.24
N VAL A 65 5.54 -0.02 -2.12
CA VAL A 65 6.80 -0.76 -1.93
C VAL A 65 6.51 -1.95 -1.04
N TYR A 66 6.73 -3.15 -1.57
CA TYR A 66 6.68 -4.39 -0.81
C TYR A 66 8.11 -4.89 -0.55
N ILE A 67 8.42 -5.23 0.70
CA ILE A 67 9.70 -5.79 1.10
C ILE A 67 9.46 -7.25 1.49
N PRO A 68 9.77 -8.23 0.61
CA PRO A 68 9.46 -9.64 0.86
C PRO A 68 10.10 -10.20 2.13
N LYS A 69 11.31 -9.77 2.47
CA LYS A 69 12.03 -10.27 3.65
C LYS A 69 11.32 -9.96 4.98
N THR A 70 10.53 -8.89 5.02
CA THR A 70 9.89 -8.40 6.26
C THR A 70 8.37 -8.35 6.16
N ASN A 71 7.79 -8.81 5.05
CA ASN A 71 6.38 -8.66 4.69
C ASN A 71 5.83 -7.23 4.87
N ARG A 72 6.71 -6.23 4.77
CA ARG A 72 6.34 -4.82 5.00
C ARG A 72 5.85 -4.20 3.70
N ILE A 73 4.75 -3.45 3.80
CA ILE A 73 4.21 -2.64 2.71
C ILE A 73 4.32 -1.16 3.09
N GLN A 74 4.94 -0.36 2.22
CA GLN A 74 4.93 1.10 2.31
C GLN A 74 4.05 1.67 1.21
N LEU A 75 3.21 2.63 1.58
CA LEU A 75 2.39 3.41 0.66
C LEU A 75 3.02 4.78 0.49
N ARG A 76 3.36 5.12 -0.75
CA ARG A 76 3.94 6.42 -1.12
C ARG A 76 2.90 7.19 -1.91
N ILE A 77 2.25 8.12 -1.24
CA ILE A 77 1.25 9.00 -1.83
C ILE A 77 1.93 9.97 -2.78
N HIS A 78 1.30 10.22 -3.92
CA HIS A 78 1.84 11.11 -4.93
C HIS A 78 1.85 12.54 -4.38
N TYR A 79 2.89 13.33 -4.69
CA TYR A 79 3.09 14.65 -4.08
C TYR A 79 2.01 15.66 -4.48
N LEU A 80 1.35 15.45 -5.63
CA LEU A 80 0.23 16.26 -6.09
C LEU A 80 -1.08 15.99 -5.34
N THR A 81 -1.18 14.91 -4.55
CA THR A 81 -2.36 14.67 -3.72
C THR A 81 -2.45 15.76 -2.64
N PRO A 82 -3.57 16.49 -2.54
CA PRO A 82 -3.76 17.54 -1.54
C PRO A 82 -3.54 17.01 -0.11
N PRO A 83 -2.84 17.75 0.78
CA PRO A 83 -2.51 17.29 2.13
C PRO A 83 -3.67 16.66 2.92
N GLU A 84 -4.85 17.28 2.84
CA GLU A 84 -6.07 16.87 3.52
C GLU A 84 -6.66 15.55 2.99
N GLN A 85 -6.29 15.15 1.75
CA GLN A 85 -6.76 13.91 1.12
C GLN A 85 -5.78 12.74 1.32
N ARG A 86 -4.53 13.00 1.73
CA ARG A 86 -3.48 11.98 1.84
C ARG A 86 -3.83 10.82 2.79
N PRO A 87 -4.43 11.05 3.98
CA PRO A 87 -4.85 9.95 4.85
C PRO A 87 -5.92 9.08 4.20
N GLN A 88 -6.94 9.70 3.59
CA GLN A 88 -8.01 8.99 2.88
C GLN A 88 -7.44 8.17 1.73
N MET A 89 -6.49 8.72 0.98
CA MET A 89 -5.84 8.01 -0.11
C MET A 89 -4.98 6.83 0.39
N ALA A 90 -4.26 7.01 1.50
CA ALA A 90 -3.53 5.91 2.13
C ALA A 90 -4.49 4.78 2.56
N SER A 91 -5.64 5.10 3.16
CA SER A 91 -6.69 4.13 3.49
C SER A 91 -7.24 3.43 2.25
N HIS A 92 -7.51 4.19 1.18
CA HIS A 92 -8.03 3.66 -0.07
C HIS A 92 -7.09 2.62 -0.69
N ILE A 93 -5.81 2.95 -0.82
CA ILE A 93 -4.80 2.03 -1.37
C ILE A 93 -4.67 0.79 -0.46
N ALA A 94 -4.65 0.97 0.87
CA ALA A 94 -4.58 -0.14 1.81
C ALA A 94 -5.77 -1.11 1.67
N ASP A 95 -6.99 -0.58 1.47
CA ASP A 95 -8.18 -1.38 1.21
C ASP A 95 -8.08 -2.17 -0.11
N CYS A 96 -7.61 -1.52 -1.19
CA CYS A 96 -7.33 -2.20 -2.47
C CYS A 96 -6.34 -3.36 -2.29
N ILE A 97 -5.25 -3.14 -1.55
CA ILE A 97 -4.26 -4.20 -1.26
C ILE A 97 -4.90 -5.31 -0.41
N THR A 98 -5.66 -4.96 0.62
CA THR A 98 -6.36 -5.94 1.49
C THR A 98 -7.22 -6.89 0.67
N LYS A 99 -8.06 -6.32 -0.20
CA LYS A 99 -8.94 -7.08 -1.09
C LYS A 99 -8.17 -7.97 -2.06
N ALA A 100 -7.05 -7.47 -2.59
CA ALA A 100 -6.19 -8.24 -3.48
C ALA A 100 -5.54 -9.44 -2.76
N LEU A 101 -5.09 -9.27 -1.51
CA LEU A 101 -4.45 -10.33 -0.73
C LEU A 101 -5.42 -11.43 -0.28
N ALA A 102 -6.70 -11.08 -0.07
CA ALA A 102 -7.76 -12.00 0.30
C ALA A 102 -8.32 -12.84 -0.87
N SER A 103 -7.99 -12.49 -2.12
CA SER A 103 -8.39 -13.22 -3.33
C SER A 103 -7.37 -14.28 -3.76
#